data_AF-A0AAX3LUY5-F1
#
_entry.id   AF-A0AAX3LUY5-F1
#
_cell.length_a   1.000
_cell.length_b   1.000
_cell.length_c   1.000
_cell.angle_alpha   90.00
_cell.angle_beta   90.00
_cell.angle_gamma   90.00
#
_symmetry.space_group_name_H-M   'P 1'
#
loop_
_entity.id
_entity.type
_entity.pdbx_description
1 polymer ?
#
loop_
_entity_poly.entity_id
_entity_poly.type
_entity_poly.pdbx_seq_one_letter_code
_entity_poly.pdbx_strand_id
1 'polypeptide(L)' 'MSRKEPKTLRVACFEDGRRKIIVLKREAYWWSPSEGAYPLSAALESITDQGGWIETIPNPNSRPKGLFG' A
#
# COMPACT_ATOMS: atom_id res chain seq x y z
N MET A 1 -5.64 -22.08 0.35
CA MET A 1 -5.19 -21.38 1.58
C MET A 1 -5.85 -20.02 1.64
N SER A 2 -6.64 -19.73 2.70
CA SER A 2 -7.24 -18.40 2.89
C SER A 2 -6.12 -17.36 3.05
N ARG A 3 -6.01 -16.42 2.10
CA ARG A 3 -5.07 -15.30 2.20
C ARG A 3 -5.52 -14.46 3.40
N LYS A 4 -4.80 -14.56 4.53
CA LYS A 4 -4.97 -13.62 5.63
C LYS A 4 -4.66 -12.23 5.07
N GLU A 5 -5.61 -11.33 5.21
CA GLU A 5 -5.34 -9.94 4.88
C GLU A 5 -4.22 -9.38 5.76
N PRO A 6 -3.40 -8.46 5.23
CA PRO A 6 -2.35 -7.83 6.00
C PRO A 6 -2.98 -6.95 7.11
N LYS A 7 -2.35 -6.90 8.28
CA LYS A 7 -2.83 -6.06 9.41
C LYS A 7 -2.68 -4.57 9.14
N THR A 8 -1.70 -4.20 8.32
CA THR A 8 -1.37 -2.83 7.95
C THR A 8 -1.23 -2.72 6.44
N LEU A 9 -1.49 -1.52 5.91
CA LEU A 9 -1.32 -1.17 4.51
C LEU A 9 -0.22 -0.11 4.42
N ARG A 10 0.59 -0.17 3.37
CA ARG A 10 1.46 0.94 3.00
C ARG A 10 0.70 1.80 2.00
N VAL A 11 0.74 3.11 2.18
CA VAL A 11 -0.02 4.07 1.37
C VAL A 11 0.92 5.19 0.94
N ALA A 12 0.91 5.49 -0.35
CA ALA A 12 1.52 6.69 -0.88
C ALA A 12 0.58 7.87 -0.64
N CYS A 13 1.06 8.89 0.07
CA CYS A 13 0.37 10.13 0.39
C CYS A 13 1.03 11.28 -0.39
N PHE A 14 0.23 12.23 -0.86
CA PHE A 14 0.68 13.42 -1.57
C PHE A 14 0.12 14.66 -0.88
N GLU A 15 0.79 15.81 -1.02
CA GLU A 15 0.39 17.07 -0.37
C GLU A 15 -1.00 17.55 -0.80
N ASP A 16 -1.43 17.21 -2.02
CA ASP A 16 -2.76 17.52 -2.55
C ASP A 16 -3.90 16.63 -1.99
N GLY A 17 -3.58 15.76 -1.03
CA GLY A 17 -4.53 14.88 -0.36
C GLY A 17 -4.81 13.57 -1.13
N ARG A 18 -4.21 13.34 -2.30
CA ARG A 18 -4.31 12.05 -2.99
C ARG A 18 -3.63 10.96 -2.17
N ARG A 19 -4.23 9.77 -2.18
CA ARG A 19 -3.72 8.57 -1.50
C ARG A 19 -3.84 7.35 -2.40
N LYS A 20 -2.79 6.53 -2.47
CA LYS A 20 -2.76 5.29 -3.27
C LYS A 20 -2.20 4.13 -2.42
N ILE A 21 -2.92 3.01 -2.33
CA ILE A 21 -2.50 1.83 -1.54
C ILE A 21 -1.40 1.06 -2.29
N ILE A 22 -0.28 0.78 -1.63
CA ILE A 22 0.80 -0.08 -2.13
C ILE A 22 0.43 -1.54 -1.86
N VAL A 23 0.09 -2.29 -2.90
CA VAL A 23 -0.14 -3.74 -2.81
C VAL A 23 1.08 -4.50 -3.33
N LEU A 24 1.87 -5.08 -2.42
CA LEU A 24 3.02 -5.91 -2.77
C LEU A 24 2.57 -7.36 -2.99
N LYS A 25 2.59 -7.84 -4.24
CA LYS A 25 2.32 -9.26 -4.54
C LYS A 25 3.60 -10.05 -4.73
N ARG A 26 4.07 -10.75 -3.68
CA ARG A 26 5.13 -11.80 -3.63
C ARG A 26 6.50 -11.50 -4.25
N GLU A 27 6.62 -10.50 -5.09
CA GLU A 27 7.81 -9.85 -5.61
C GLU A 27 7.46 -8.37 -5.65
N ALA A 28 8.42 -7.51 -5.30
CA ALA A 28 8.18 -6.13 -4.90
C ALA A 28 7.74 -5.23 -6.06
N TYR A 29 6.49 -5.37 -6.51
CA TYR A 29 5.88 -4.59 -7.56
C TYR A 29 4.75 -3.72 -7.00
N TRP A 30 4.75 -2.46 -7.39
CA TRP A 30 3.63 -1.54 -7.25
C TRP A 30 2.74 -1.67 -8.49
N TRP A 31 1.42 -1.51 -8.31
CA TRP A 31 0.47 -1.50 -9.43
C TRP A 31 -0.48 -0.33 -9.27
N SER A 32 -0.63 0.46 -10.33
CA SER A 32 -1.72 1.43 -10.44
C SER A 32 -2.47 1.26 -11.76
N PRO A 33 -3.77 1.61 -11.82
CA PRO A 33 -4.54 1.51 -13.06
C PRO A 33 -3.98 2.38 -14.20
N SER A 34 -3.34 3.50 -13.86
CA SER A 34 -2.78 4.46 -14.82
C SER A 34 -1.35 4.15 -15.23
N GLU A 35 -0.55 3.53 -14.35
CA GLU A 35 0.91 3.37 -14.54
C GLU A 35 1.32 1.89 -14.73
N GLY A 36 0.40 0.94 -14.57
CA GLY A 36 0.70 -0.49 -14.69
C GLY A 36 1.52 -1.02 -13.50
N ALA A 37 2.14 -2.19 -13.68
CA ALA A 37 3.00 -2.81 -12.65
C ALA A 37 4.47 -2.45 -12.86
N TYR A 38 5.17 -1.98 -11.82
CA TYR A 38 6.61 -1.66 -11.89
C TYR A 38 7.33 -1.85 -10.54
N PRO A 39 8.67 -1.97 -10.51
CA PRO A 39 9.43 -2.32 -9.30
C PRO A 39 9.22 -1.33 -8.17
N LEU A 40 9.27 -1.80 -6.92
CA LEU A 40 9.04 -0.99 -5.73
C LEU A 40 10.05 0.15 -5.58
N SER A 41 11.31 -0.04 -5.98
CA SER A 41 12.31 1.02 -5.97
C SER A 41 11.88 2.18 -6.87
N ALA A 42 11.50 1.89 -8.11
CA ALA A 42 10.99 2.88 -9.06
C ALA A 42 9.68 3.54 -8.57
N ALA A 43 8.83 2.80 -7.85
CA ALA A 43 7.63 3.38 -7.22
C ALA A 43 7.96 4.32 -6.07
N LEU A 44 8.93 3.98 -5.24
CA LEU A 44 9.36 4.87 -4.15
C LEU A 44 10.00 6.13 -4.68
N GLU A 45 10.92 6.01 -5.65
CA GLU A 45 11.54 7.15 -6.34
C GLU A 45 10.48 8.05 -6.97
N SER A 46 9.56 7.48 -7.76
CA SER A 46 8.48 8.25 -8.39
C SER A 46 7.54 8.93 -7.39
N ILE A 47 7.30 8.33 -6.22
CA ILE A 47 6.45 8.95 -5.19
C ILE A 47 7.20 10.13 -4.56
N THR A 48 8.47 9.97 -4.24
CA THR A 48 9.32 11.03 -3.69
C THR A 48 9.51 12.18 -4.69
N ASP A 49 9.73 11.88 -5.97
CA ASP A 49 9.86 12.88 -7.03
C ASP A 49 8.58 13.72 -7.22
N GLN A 50 7.42 13.13 -6.94
CA GLN A 50 6.13 13.82 -6.95
C GLN A 50 5.82 14.55 -5.62
N GLY A 51 6.80 14.64 -4.70
CA GLY A 51 6.62 15.25 -3.37
C GLY A 51 5.79 14.41 -2.40
N GLY A 52 5.55 13.14 -2.72
CA GLY A 52 4.81 12.20 -1.89
C GLY A 52 5.69 11.46 -0.89
N TRP A 53 5.03 10.86 0.11
CA TRP A 53 5.67 10.03 1.14
C TRP A 53 4.87 8.75 1.39
N ILE A 54 5.50 7.79 2.06
CA ILE A 54 4.86 6.52 2.40
C ILE A 54 4.46 6.49 3.85
N GLU A 55 3.18 6.23 4.10
CA GLU A 55 2.65 5.95 5.43
C GLU A 55 2.29 4.47 5.58
N THR A 56 2.35 3.99 6.81
CA THR A 56 1.81 2.67 7.17
C THR A 56 0.57 2.88 8.02
N ILE A 57 -0.59 2.49 7.52
CA ILE A 57 -1.89 2.66 8.18
C ILE A 57 -2.46 1.30 8.59
N PRO A 58 -3.31 1.22 9.62
CA PRO A 58 -4.06 0.00 9.91
C PRO A 58 -4.93 -0.39 8.72
N ASN A 59 -4.98 -1.69 8.38
CA ASN A 59 -5.89 -2.18 7.36
C ASN A 59 -7.33 -2.18 7.93
N PRO A 60 -8.27 -1.37 7.41
CA PRO A 60 -9.65 -1.35 7.90
C PRO A 60 -10.37 -2.69 7.72
N ASN A 61 -9.93 -3.51 6.75
CA ASN A 61 -10.50 -4.83 6.49
C ASN A 61 -9.87 -5.94 7.37
N SER A 62 -8.75 -5.64 8.06
CA SER A 62 -8.15 -6.55 9.03
C SER A 62 -8.99 -6.57 10.31
N ARG A 63 -9.98 -7.46 10.37
CA ARG A 63 -10.73 -7.70 11.61
C ARG A 63 -9.79 -8.20 12.71
N PRO A 64 -9.82 -7.64 13.93
CA PRO A 64 -9.14 -8.24 15.06
C PRO A 64 -9.72 -9.65 15.27
N LYS A 65 -8.86 -10.66 15.28
CA LYS A 65 -9.25 -12.03 15.65
C LYS A 65 -9.59 -12.03 17.15
N GLY A 66 -10.88 -12.03 17.47
CA GLY A 66 -11.39 -12.36 18.80
C GLY A 66 -11.45 -11.18 19.78
N LEU A 67 -12.65 -10.63 19.93
CA LEU A 67 -13.13 -10.01 21.17
C LEU A 67 -14.51 -10.57 21.56
N PHE A 68 -14.81 -11.79 21.10
CA PHE A 68 -15.94 -12.58 21.54
C PHE A 68 -15.45 -14.03 21.67
N GLY A 69 -15.00 -14.37 22.86
CA GLY A 69 -14.67 -15.71 23.35
C GLY A 69 -15.08 -15.76 24.81
#